data_AF-A0A523DYL3-F1
#
_entry.id   AF-A0A523DYL3-F1
#
_cell.length_a   1.000
_cell.length_b   1.000
_cell.length_c   1.000
_cell.angle_alpha   90.00
_cell.angle_beta   90.00
_cell.angle_gamma   90.00
#
_symmetry.space_group_name_H-M   'P 1'
#
loop_
_entity.id
_entity.type
_entity.pdbx_description
1 polymer ?
#
loop_
_entity_poly.entity_id
_entity_poly.type
_entity_poly.pdbx_seq_one_letter_code
_entity_poly.pdbx_strand_id
1 'polypeptide(L)'
;MRYAWMLALVAFYACQTPPAAEPPAAAASDPVIDERSYQLGVIGGFAEVVGVGVKKLALSSAMSPDDMAGLREEAEKIVARNNAQCFLETNFLVTDLFPVEVTEGKHVLFIYLDPVKDEYMALKARKQQLIDDGEYEGEARKEIAREMGRLLSYPEERIEAMLAE
;
A
#
# COMPACT_ATOMS: atom_id res chain seq x y z
N MET A 1 -92.54 17.57 -5.96
CA MET A 1 -92.42 17.61 -7.43
C MET A 1 -90.94 17.63 -7.76
N ARG A 2 -90.32 16.53 -8.22
CA ARG A 2 -90.19 16.06 -9.62
C ARG A 2 -89.58 17.11 -10.56
N TYR A 3 -88.73 16.63 -11.49
CA TYR A 3 -87.93 17.33 -12.51
C TYR A 3 -86.55 17.79 -12.03
N ALA A 4 -85.42 17.51 -12.68
CA ALA A 4 -85.08 16.68 -13.84
C ALA A 4 -83.56 16.43 -13.75
N TRP A 5 -83.12 15.18 -13.95
CA TRP A 5 -81.69 14.86 -14.02
C TRP A 5 -81.22 15.13 -15.44
N MET A 6 -80.38 16.15 -15.62
CA MET A 6 -79.70 16.42 -16.89
C MET A 6 -78.21 16.16 -16.64
N LEU A 7 -77.79 14.92 -16.89
CA LEU A 7 -76.38 14.53 -16.90
C LEU A 7 -75.71 15.17 -18.12
N ALA A 8 -75.07 16.32 -17.91
CA ALA A 8 -74.10 16.86 -18.85
C ALA A 8 -72.79 16.10 -18.66
N LEU A 9 -72.54 15.14 -19.56
CA LEU A 9 -71.27 14.42 -19.65
C LEU A 9 -70.23 15.37 -20.27
N VAL A 10 -69.52 16.13 -19.44
CA VAL A 10 -68.35 16.90 -19.88
C VAL A 10 -67.18 15.92 -19.98
N ALA A 11 -66.87 15.50 -21.20
CA ALA A 11 -65.64 14.77 -21.48
C ALA A 11 -64.45 15.73 -21.29
N PHE A 12 -63.85 15.72 -20.11
CA PHE A 12 -62.54 16.32 -19.89
C PHE A 12 -61.51 15.47 -20.65
N TYR A 13 -61.19 15.87 -21.87
CA TYR A 13 -59.98 15.40 -22.54
C TYR A 13 -58.79 16.04 -21.80
N ALA A 14 -58.31 15.37 -20.76
CA ALA A 14 -57.02 15.69 -20.19
C ALA A 14 -55.97 15.38 -21.26
N CYS A 15 -55.39 16.43 -21.83
CA CYS A 15 -54.18 16.33 -22.62
C CYS A 15 -53.06 15.89 -21.66
N GLN A 16 -52.90 14.57 -21.49
CA GLN A 16 -51.77 14.02 -20.76
C GLN A 16 -50.55 14.21 -21.65
N THR A 17 -49.75 15.23 -21.36
CA THR A 17 -48.38 15.28 -21.86
C THR A 17 -47.65 14.04 -21.32
N PRO A 18 -47.08 13.17 -22.17
CA PRO A 18 -46.27 12.07 -21.68
C PRO A 18 -45.12 12.64 -20.82
N PRO A 19 -44.75 11.99 -19.70
CA PRO A 19 -43.60 12.42 -18.93
C PRO A 19 -42.39 12.45 -19.87
N ALA A 20 -41.62 13.54 -19.82
CA ALA A 20 -40.35 13.61 -20.53
C ALA A 20 -39.51 12.40 -20.13
N ALA A 21 -38.99 11.66 -21.12
CA ALA A 21 -38.07 10.57 -20.86
C ALA A 21 -36.90 11.13 -20.05
N GLU A 22 -36.68 10.57 -18.86
CA GLU A 22 -35.49 10.88 -18.08
C GLU A 22 -34.26 10.60 -18.96
N PRO A 23 -33.27 11.51 -19.01
CA PRO A 23 -32.05 11.24 -19.73
C PRO A 23 -31.44 9.94 -19.18
N PRO A 24 -30.86 9.07 -20.02
CA PRO A 24 -30.26 7.84 -19.55
C PRO A 24 -29.25 8.20 -18.45
N ALA A 25 -29.39 7.57 -17.28
CA ALA A 25 -28.44 7.73 -16.19
C ALA A 25 -27.04 7.53 -16.77
N ALA A 26 -26.19 8.57 -16.67
CA ALA A 26 -24.81 8.47 -17.09
C ALA A 26 -24.22 7.25 -16.37
N ALA A 27 -23.72 6.27 -17.14
CA ALA A 27 -23.05 5.12 -16.57
C ALA A 27 -21.95 5.64 -15.65
N ALA A 28 -22.09 5.40 -14.34
CA ALA A 28 -21.11 5.84 -13.37
C ALA A 28 -19.77 5.18 -13.75
N SER A 29 -18.79 5.98 -14.16
CA SER A 29 -17.43 5.49 -14.32
C SER A 29 -16.90 5.04 -12.97
N ASP A 30 -16.04 4.01 -12.96
CA ASP A 30 -15.40 3.55 -11.73
C ASP A 30 -14.74 4.72 -10.99
N PRO A 31 -14.80 4.74 -9.64
CA PRO A 31 -14.21 5.81 -8.86
C PRO A 31 -12.69 5.82 -9.04
N VAL A 32 -12.13 6.99 -9.35
CA VAL A 32 -10.68 7.21 -9.39
C VAL A 32 -10.15 7.19 -7.95
N ILE A 33 -9.21 6.28 -7.66
CA ILE A 33 -8.53 6.22 -6.36
C ILE A 33 -7.42 7.27 -6.32
N ASP A 34 -7.42 8.10 -5.28
CA ASP A 34 -6.30 9.03 -5.02
C ASP A 34 -5.07 8.25 -4.54
N GLU A 35 -4.06 8.17 -5.40
CA GLU A 35 -2.86 7.35 -5.17
C GLU A 35 -2.11 7.79 -3.90
N ARG A 36 -2.03 9.09 -3.65
CA ARG A 36 -1.34 9.61 -2.46
C ARG A 36 -2.02 9.14 -1.18
N SER A 37 -3.35 9.21 -1.13
CA SER A 37 -4.15 8.73 0.00
C SER A 37 -4.08 7.21 0.15
N TYR A 38 -4.04 6.48 -0.96
CA TYR A 38 -3.83 5.03 -0.96
C TYR A 38 -2.49 4.67 -0.30
N GLN A 39 -1.39 5.29 -0.74
CA GLN A 39 -0.05 5.02 -0.19
C GLN A 39 0.07 5.41 1.29
N LEU A 40 -0.49 6.56 1.71
CA LEU A 40 -0.54 6.92 3.13
C LEU A 40 -1.39 5.96 3.96
N GLY A 41 -2.45 5.41 3.38
CA GLY A 41 -3.26 4.35 4.00
C GLY A 41 -2.45 3.06 4.22
N VAL A 42 -1.70 2.63 3.20
CA VAL A 42 -0.78 1.47 3.27
C VAL A 42 0.25 1.68 4.38
N ILE A 43 0.91 2.84 4.40
CA ILE A 43 1.88 3.21 5.45
C ILE A 43 1.23 3.19 6.83
N GLY A 44 0.01 3.73 6.97
CA GLY A 44 -0.72 3.74 8.23
C GLY A 44 -1.03 2.35 8.77
N GLY A 45 -1.49 1.43 7.91
CA GLY A 45 -1.75 0.05 8.30
C GLY A 45 -0.48 -0.69 8.73
N PHE A 46 0.62 -0.50 8.00
CA PHE A 46 1.91 -1.10 8.39
C PHE A 46 2.48 -0.49 9.68
N ALA A 47 2.34 0.83 9.86
CA ALA A 47 2.77 1.49 11.08
C ALA A 47 2.00 0.99 12.31
N GLU A 48 0.69 0.72 12.20
CA GLU A 48 -0.09 0.15 13.29
C GLU A 48 0.46 -1.22 13.70
N VAL A 49 0.60 -2.16 12.75
CA VAL A 49 1.05 -3.53 13.06
C VAL A 49 2.50 -3.59 13.57
N VAL A 50 3.35 -2.63 13.17
CA VAL A 50 4.69 -2.47 13.74
C VAL A 50 4.61 -1.89 15.15
N GLY A 51 3.83 -0.82 15.34
CA GLY A 51 3.68 -0.14 16.62
C GLY A 51 3.11 -1.01 17.74
N VAL A 52 2.26 -1.98 17.41
CA VAL A 52 1.75 -2.98 18.38
C VAL A 52 2.64 -4.23 18.51
N GLY A 53 3.76 -4.30 17.79
CA GLY A 53 4.75 -5.38 17.89
C GLY A 53 4.41 -6.67 17.14
N VAL A 54 3.42 -6.66 16.24
CA VAL A 54 3.11 -7.82 15.38
C VAL A 54 4.20 -8.02 14.32
N LYS A 55 4.69 -6.92 13.74
CA LYS A 55 5.84 -6.92 12.83
C LYS A 55 7.02 -6.20 13.48
N LYS A 56 8.23 -6.74 13.28
CA LYS A 56 9.48 -6.04 13.64
C LYS A 56 9.79 -4.88 12.69
N LEU A 57 9.61 -5.13 11.38
CA LEU A 57 9.84 -4.19 10.29
C LEU A 57 8.72 -4.30 9.25
N ALA A 58 8.36 -3.18 8.66
CA ALA A 58 7.54 -3.09 7.47
C ALA A 58 8.13 -2.10 6.46
N LEU A 59 7.75 -2.24 5.20
CA LEU A 59 8.21 -1.42 4.08
C LEU A 59 7.00 -0.74 3.44
N SER A 60 7.14 0.52 3.05
CA SER A 60 6.22 1.11 2.07
C SER A 60 6.38 0.43 0.71
N SER A 61 5.49 0.76 -0.24
CA SER A 61 5.76 0.53 -1.65
C SER A 61 7.08 1.17 -2.06
N ALA A 62 7.82 0.52 -2.96
CA ALA A 62 8.97 1.11 -3.63
C ALA A 62 8.48 2.10 -4.69
N MET A 63 8.87 3.37 -4.58
CA MET A 63 8.37 4.45 -5.43
C MET A 63 9.50 5.37 -5.90
N SER A 64 9.19 6.30 -6.80
CA SER A 64 10.20 7.26 -7.25
C SER A 64 10.61 8.20 -6.10
N PRO A 65 11.80 8.82 -6.17
CA PRO A 65 12.20 9.84 -5.21
C PRO A 65 11.20 10.99 -5.09
N ASP A 66 10.61 11.43 -6.20
CA ASP A 66 9.65 12.53 -6.24
C ASP A 66 8.33 12.13 -5.56
N ASP A 67 7.81 10.93 -5.83
CA ASP A 67 6.58 10.43 -5.18
C ASP A 67 6.78 10.29 -3.67
N MET A 68 7.92 9.75 -3.24
CA MET A 68 8.26 9.61 -1.82
C MET A 68 8.37 10.99 -1.15
N ALA A 69 9.05 11.95 -1.79
CA ALA A 69 9.16 13.31 -1.28
C ALA A 69 7.77 13.97 -1.12
N GLY A 70 6.84 13.72 -2.04
CA GLY A 70 5.48 14.26 -2.02
C GLY A 70 4.56 13.75 -0.91
N LEU A 71 4.94 12.68 -0.20
CA LEU A 71 4.15 12.11 0.90
C LEU A 71 4.91 11.96 2.22
N ARG A 72 6.23 12.18 2.23
CA ARG A 72 7.12 11.86 3.36
C ARG A 72 6.71 12.55 4.66
N GLU A 73 6.38 13.85 4.61
CA GLU A 73 6.04 14.61 5.81
C GLU A 73 4.78 14.03 6.49
N GLU A 74 3.73 13.73 5.73
CA GLU A 74 2.54 13.10 6.28
C GLU A 74 2.77 11.65 6.70
N ALA A 75 3.59 10.90 5.95
CA ALA A 75 3.95 9.53 6.30
C ALA A 75 4.65 9.49 7.67
N GLU A 76 5.62 10.37 7.92
CA GLU A 76 6.32 10.46 9.21
C GLU A 76 5.34 10.76 10.37
N LYS A 77 4.36 11.66 10.17
CA LYS A 77 3.30 11.93 11.15
C LYS A 77 2.41 10.71 11.40
N ILE A 78 2.05 9.98 10.34
CA ILE A 78 1.24 8.75 10.41
C ILE A 78 1.99 7.62 11.12
N VAL A 79 3.29 7.50 10.90
CA VAL A 79 4.13 6.52 11.59
C VAL A 79 4.22 6.86 13.08
N ALA A 80 4.48 8.12 13.42
CA ALA A 80 4.61 8.57 14.80
C ALA A 80 3.32 8.39 15.63
N ARG A 81 2.14 8.71 15.06
CA ARG A 81 0.85 8.50 15.75
C ARG A 81 0.56 7.02 16.09
N ASN A 82 1.20 6.10 15.39
CA ASN A 82 1.09 4.66 15.60
C ASN A 82 2.19 4.11 16.52
N ASN A 83 2.96 4.98 17.20
CA ASN A 83 4.06 4.60 18.11
C ASN A 83 5.19 3.82 17.42
N ALA A 84 5.36 3.99 16.10
CA ALA A 84 6.47 3.42 15.34
C ALA A 84 7.46 4.51 14.92
N GLN A 85 8.63 4.10 14.42
CA GLN A 85 9.63 4.98 13.83
C GLN A 85 9.74 4.69 12.33
N CYS A 86 10.27 5.65 11.56
CA CYS A 86 10.62 5.39 10.17
C CYS A 86 11.91 6.05 9.73
N PHE A 87 12.51 5.48 8.68
CA PHE A 87 13.63 6.09 7.98
C PHE A 87 13.49 5.89 6.46
N LEU A 88 13.99 6.85 5.71
CA LEU A 88 14.02 6.78 4.25
C LEU A 88 15.20 5.91 3.80
N GLU A 89 14.92 4.78 3.17
CA GLU A 89 15.92 3.95 2.51
C GLU A 89 16.01 4.30 1.03
N THR A 90 17.24 4.62 0.60
CA THR A 90 17.56 5.08 -0.76
C THR A 90 18.52 4.14 -1.48
N ASN A 91 19.14 3.22 -0.75
CA ASN A 91 20.05 2.20 -1.25
C ASN A 91 19.64 0.85 -0.62
N PHE A 92 18.58 0.27 -1.17
CA PHE A 92 17.93 -0.90 -0.58
C PHE A 92 18.86 -2.13 -0.53
N LEU A 93 18.67 -2.97 0.48
CA LEU A 93 19.36 -4.26 0.60
C LEU A 93 18.81 -5.25 -0.43
N VAL A 94 19.44 -5.28 -1.61
CA VAL A 94 19.10 -6.26 -2.66
C VAL A 94 19.42 -7.68 -2.15
N THR A 95 18.47 -8.60 -2.26
CA THR A 95 18.64 -10.02 -1.91
C THR A 95 17.85 -10.89 -2.87
N ASP A 96 17.89 -12.20 -2.70
CA ASP A 96 17.05 -13.13 -3.47
C ASP A 96 15.55 -12.93 -3.20
N LEU A 97 15.18 -12.39 -2.02
CA LEU A 97 13.79 -12.02 -1.73
C LEU A 97 13.38 -10.68 -2.37
N PHE A 98 14.35 -9.79 -2.61
CA PHE A 98 14.13 -8.42 -3.10
C PHE A 98 15.17 -8.11 -4.17
N PRO A 99 14.93 -8.51 -5.41
CA PRO A 99 15.91 -8.39 -6.47
C PRO A 99 16.04 -6.92 -6.93
N VAL A 100 17.05 -6.64 -7.73
CA VAL A 100 17.42 -5.25 -8.09
C VAL A 100 16.32 -4.56 -8.90
N GLU A 101 15.59 -5.31 -9.73
CA GLU A 101 14.56 -4.82 -10.64
C GLU A 101 13.39 -4.14 -9.91
N VAL A 102 13.14 -4.52 -8.66
CA VAL A 102 12.07 -3.93 -7.84
C VAL A 102 12.55 -2.76 -6.98
N THR A 103 13.86 -2.55 -6.85
CA THR A 103 14.46 -1.63 -5.87
C THR A 103 15.37 -0.55 -6.48
N GLU A 104 15.86 -0.76 -7.70
CA GLU A 104 16.79 0.16 -8.35
C GLU A 104 16.15 1.53 -8.62
N GLY A 105 16.85 2.59 -8.17
CA GLY A 105 16.38 3.97 -8.31
C GLY A 105 15.09 4.28 -7.56
N LYS A 106 14.63 3.38 -6.67
CA LYS A 106 13.43 3.56 -5.85
C LYS A 106 13.79 3.99 -4.44
N HIS A 107 12.81 4.59 -3.79
CA HIS A 107 12.85 4.92 -2.37
C HIS A 107 11.79 4.11 -1.64
N VAL A 108 12.15 3.68 -0.44
CA VAL A 108 11.29 2.88 0.44
C VAL A 108 11.32 3.51 1.82
N LEU A 109 10.16 3.70 2.42
CA LEU A 109 10.07 4.10 3.83
C LEU A 109 10.08 2.83 4.68
N PHE A 110 11.11 2.68 5.51
CA PHE A 110 11.20 1.61 6.50
C PHE A 110 10.43 2.04 7.74
N ILE A 111 9.56 1.17 8.24
CA ILE A 111 8.71 1.41 9.41
C ILE A 111 9.06 0.36 10.45
N TYR A 112 9.57 0.77 11.60
CA TYR A 112 10.24 -0.14 12.55
C TYR A 112 10.08 0.31 14.00
N LEU A 113 10.43 -0.59 14.92
CA LEU A 113 10.77 -0.28 16.31
C LEU A 113 12.23 -0.62 16.56
N ASP A 114 12.91 0.13 17.41
CA ASP A 114 14.27 -0.24 17.82
C ASP A 114 14.25 -1.58 18.57
N PRO A 115 15.29 -2.41 18.40
CA PRO A 115 16.57 -2.13 17.72
C PRO A 115 16.64 -2.52 16.24
N VAL A 116 15.50 -2.75 15.57
CA VAL A 116 15.45 -3.43 14.26
C VAL A 116 16.17 -2.68 13.14
N LYS A 117 16.25 -1.34 13.22
CA LYS A 117 17.03 -0.54 12.25
C LYS A 117 18.52 -0.87 12.32
N ASP A 118 19.07 -1.06 13.52
CA ASP A 118 20.48 -1.38 13.68
C ASP A 118 20.78 -2.81 13.19
N GLU A 119 19.87 -3.76 13.42
CA GLU A 119 19.96 -5.12 12.86
C GLU A 119 19.99 -5.09 11.32
N TYR A 120 19.14 -4.27 10.71
CA TYR A 120 19.12 -4.08 9.27
C TYR A 120 20.42 -3.44 8.73
N MET A 121 20.94 -2.41 9.41
CA MET A 121 22.21 -1.77 9.01
C MET A 121 23.40 -2.73 9.16
N ALA A 122 23.42 -3.53 10.22
CA ALA A 122 24.42 -4.58 10.41
C ALA A 122 24.34 -5.64 9.29
N LEU A 123 23.12 -6.02 8.88
CA LEU A 123 22.92 -6.96 7.77
C LEU A 123 23.47 -6.39 6.45
N LYS A 124 23.25 -5.10 6.16
CA LYS A 124 23.84 -4.42 4.99
C LYS A 124 25.36 -4.43 5.05
N ALA A 125 25.94 -4.10 6.20
CA ALA A 125 27.39 -4.11 6.37
C ALA A 125 27.99 -5.51 6.18
N ARG A 126 27.34 -6.55 6.74
CA ARG A 126 27.76 -7.94 6.57
C ARG A 126 27.70 -8.39 5.11
N LYS A 127 26.63 -8.04 4.39
CA LYS A 127 26.55 -8.30 2.94
C LYS A 127 27.71 -7.63 2.20
N GLN A 128 28.00 -6.36 2.50
CA GLN A 128 29.10 -5.65 1.84
C GLN A 128 30.45 -6.32 2.12
N GLN A 129 30.70 -6.73 3.36
CA GLN A 129 31.92 -7.46 3.73
C GLN A 129 32.07 -8.76 2.92
N LEU A 130 31.01 -9.56 2.82
CA LEU A 130 31.02 -10.78 2.00
C LEU A 130 31.31 -10.50 0.51
N ILE A 131 30.84 -9.37 -0.02
CA ILE A 131 31.13 -8.96 -1.40
C ILE A 131 32.61 -8.59 -1.53
N ASP A 132 33.13 -7.79 -0.61
CA ASP A 132 34.52 -7.32 -0.62
C ASP A 132 35.51 -8.49 -0.47
N ASP A 133 35.14 -9.51 0.30
CA ASP A 133 35.92 -10.74 0.50
C ASP A 133 35.74 -11.76 -0.64
N GLY A 134 34.79 -11.54 -1.56
CA GLY A 134 34.48 -12.48 -2.64
C GLY A 134 33.71 -13.73 -2.21
N GLU A 135 33.08 -13.70 -1.03
CA GLU A 135 32.36 -14.82 -0.40
C GLU A 135 30.82 -14.70 -0.51
N TYR A 136 30.29 -13.65 -1.15
CA TYR A 136 28.85 -13.45 -1.35
C TYR A 136 28.27 -14.36 -2.44
N GLU A 137 28.29 -15.67 -2.20
CA GLU A 137 27.76 -16.70 -3.08
C GLU A 137 27.10 -17.85 -2.30
N GLY A 138 26.40 -18.73 -3.01
CA GLY A 138 25.81 -19.94 -2.46
C GLY A 138 24.98 -19.70 -1.19
N GLU A 139 25.37 -20.37 -0.09
CA GLU A 139 24.66 -20.32 1.18
C GLU A 139 24.79 -18.98 1.91
N ALA A 140 25.95 -18.31 1.80
CA ALA A 140 26.16 -17.00 2.42
C ALA A 140 25.20 -15.95 1.83
N ARG A 141 24.98 -15.99 0.51
CA ARG A 141 23.99 -15.16 -0.18
C ARG A 141 22.57 -15.43 0.31
N LYS A 142 22.19 -16.70 0.40
CA LYS A 142 20.86 -17.12 0.89
C LYS A 142 20.63 -16.70 2.33
N GLU A 143 21.63 -16.78 3.20
CA GLU A 143 21.47 -16.41 4.59
C GLU A 143 21.24 -14.90 4.79
N ILE A 144 21.85 -14.03 3.96
CA ILE A 144 21.48 -12.60 3.95
C ILE A 144 19.98 -12.44 3.63
N ALA A 145 19.48 -13.19 2.65
CA ALA A 145 18.09 -13.12 2.23
C ALA A 145 17.14 -13.64 3.33
N ARG A 146 17.48 -14.75 4.00
CA ARG A 146 16.71 -15.28 5.14
C ARG A 146 16.62 -14.28 6.28
N GLU A 147 17.74 -13.69 6.66
CA GLU A 147 17.74 -12.69 7.73
C GLU A 147 16.90 -11.46 7.38
N MET A 148 16.94 -11.01 6.12
CA MET A 148 16.03 -9.94 5.66
C MET A 148 14.56 -10.36 5.79
N GLY A 149 14.20 -11.59 5.40
CA GLY A 149 12.86 -12.14 5.59
C GLY A 149 12.42 -12.22 7.06
N ARG A 150 13.33 -12.62 7.96
CA ARG A 150 13.09 -12.68 9.40
C ARG A 150 12.91 -11.29 10.01
N LEU A 151 13.64 -10.27 9.55
CA LEU A 151 13.41 -8.87 9.95
C LEU A 151 11.98 -8.43 9.55
N LEU A 152 11.52 -8.83 8.37
CA LEU A 152 10.15 -8.60 7.93
C LEU A 152 9.10 -9.50 8.61
N SER A 153 9.52 -10.33 9.56
CA SER A 153 8.67 -11.26 10.31
C SER A 153 7.95 -12.27 9.41
N TYR A 154 8.58 -12.67 8.28
CA TYR A 154 8.06 -13.74 7.44
C TYR A 154 8.25 -15.09 8.14
N PRO A 155 7.27 -16.01 8.06
CA PRO A 155 7.46 -17.38 8.53
C PRO A 155 8.60 -18.09 7.79
N GLU A 156 9.37 -18.91 8.48
CA GLU A 156 10.54 -19.59 7.90
C GLU A 156 10.18 -20.41 6.65
N GLU A 157 9.05 -21.12 6.68
CA GLU A 157 8.53 -21.87 5.53
C GLU A 157 8.26 -20.99 4.30
N ARG A 158 7.85 -19.73 4.51
CA ARG A 158 7.59 -18.77 3.43
C ARG A 158 8.89 -18.21 2.88
N ILE A 159 9.87 -17.97 3.75
CA ILE A 159 11.21 -17.55 3.34
C ILE A 159 11.83 -18.61 2.43
N GLU A 160 11.84 -19.88 2.86
CA GLU A 160 12.43 -20.96 2.05
C GLU A 160 11.69 -21.17 0.73
N ALA A 161 10.36 -21.04 0.72
CA ALA A 161 9.58 -21.13 -0.51
C ALA A 161 9.96 -20.03 -1.51
N MET A 162 10.11 -18.79 -1.06
CA MET A 162 10.51 -17.66 -1.91
C MET A 162 11.95 -17.78 -2.41
N LEU A 163 12.85 -18.43 -1.67
CA LEU A 163 14.24 -18.67 -2.09
C LEU A 163 14.40 -19.85 -3.06
N ALA A 164 13.34 -20.62 -3.28
CA ALA A 164 13.32 -21.76 -4.19
C ALA A 164 12.73 -21.44 -5.57
N GLU A 165 12.12 -20.26 -5.73
CA GLU A 165 11.59 -19.72 -7.00
C GLU A 165 12.72 -19.19 -7.91
#